data_AF-A0A8J6C435-F1
#
_entry.id   AF-A0A8J6C435-F1
#
_cell.length_a   1.000
_cell.length_b   1.000
_cell.length_c   1.000
_cell.angle_alpha   90.00
_cell.angle_beta   90.00
_cell.angle_gamma   90.00
#
_symmetry.space_group_name_H-M   'P 1'
#
loop_
_entity.id
_entity.type
_entity.pdbx_description
1 polymer ?
#
loop_
_entity_poly.entity_id
_entity_poly.type
_entity_poly.pdbx_seq_one_letter_code
_entity_poly.pdbx_strand_id
1 'polypeptide(L)'
;MDPGPDPDPITEPTEQPEFTAPSDPSPPIVDSAVKAKAEARRARLLRNLQSGNDKRRALIEAGRAATRPIALPEPPVQSAERLAGEDFVWVMLPRRVAGEVAGVYASAPAPTPPAPQTYYAPAPAPAPPPPTSVPPAPQRYYMPPPVVRHVPNIRGKTSLSTALLCQASPRVYRGVFEHVHLVIPQASFLSMTNSPFAHHDPRKVHHTFDAPLLAALTPILEQRARARRPENTLLIIDDFAANLKDAELRKHLERFANNRRHLRLSVWLIAQTYRALPLSTRKLLTHAFLFRPSNTSELESIRSELVPIDKRMFEAVFQHVFPPGADPHQFMTLDMSSGHIYNRFARIRFDAPPADQPGGEHDDN
;
A
#
# COMPACT_ATOMS: atom_id res chain seq x y z
N MET A 1 -69.70 33.39 31.02
CA MET A 1 -68.72 32.32 30.78
C MET A 1 -67.44 32.77 31.43
N ASP A 2 -67.02 32.00 32.43
CA ASP A 2 -66.05 32.33 33.45
C ASP A 2 -64.62 32.04 32.93
N PRO A 3 -63.69 33.01 32.89
CA PRO A 3 -62.31 32.76 32.51
C PRO A 3 -61.52 32.23 33.73
N GLY A 4 -61.07 30.98 33.62
CA GLY A 4 -60.27 30.31 34.64
C GLY A 4 -58.89 30.95 34.86
N PRO A 5 -58.29 30.77 36.04
CA PRO A 5 -57.07 31.47 36.46
C PRO A 5 -55.78 30.87 35.88
N ASP A 6 -54.87 31.77 35.51
CA ASP A 6 -53.48 31.50 35.10
C ASP A 6 -52.66 30.84 36.23
N PRO A 7 -51.78 29.87 35.92
CA PRO A 7 -50.85 29.31 36.89
C PRO A 7 -49.60 30.19 37.07
N ASP A 8 -49.22 30.35 38.34
CA ASP A 8 -48.08 31.14 38.84
C ASP A 8 -46.69 30.71 38.30
N PRO A 9 -45.74 31.66 38.21
CA PRO A 9 -44.37 31.38 37.76
C PRO A 9 -43.52 30.72 38.84
N ILE A 10 -42.86 29.62 38.47
CA ILE A 10 -41.88 28.91 39.30
C ILE A 10 -40.54 29.68 39.26
N THR A 11 -40.15 30.24 40.41
CA THR A 11 -38.81 30.80 40.66
C THR A 11 -37.87 29.72 41.21
N GLU A 12 -36.83 29.36 40.46
CA GLU A 12 -35.70 28.56 40.98
C GLU A 12 -34.55 29.47 41.44
N PRO A 13 -33.94 29.24 42.63
CA PRO A 13 -32.80 30.02 43.09
C PRO A 13 -31.48 29.51 42.48
N THR A 14 -30.72 30.46 41.93
CA THR A 14 -29.35 30.26 41.41
C THR A 14 -28.34 30.43 42.54
N GLU A 15 -27.75 29.35 43.04
CA GLU A 15 -26.52 29.39 43.84
C GLU A 15 -25.31 29.10 42.94
N GLN A 16 -24.40 30.07 42.81
CA GLN A 16 -23.09 29.88 42.20
C GLN A 16 -22.03 29.66 43.30
N PRO A 17 -21.19 28.61 43.23
CA PRO A 17 -20.09 28.44 44.17
C PRO A 17 -18.89 29.32 43.79
N GLU A 18 -18.37 30.02 44.80
CA GLU A 18 -17.22 30.92 44.76
C GLU A 18 -15.91 30.09 44.66
N PHE A 19 -15.18 30.23 43.55
CA PHE A 19 -13.94 29.49 43.28
C PHE A 19 -12.73 30.31 43.77
N THR A 20 -12.11 29.90 44.86
CA THR A 20 -10.84 30.48 45.34
C THR A 20 -9.66 29.91 44.55
N ALA A 21 -8.83 30.79 44.00
CA ALA A 21 -7.67 30.41 43.19
C ALA A 21 -6.54 29.82 44.08
N PRO A 22 -5.94 28.67 43.70
CA PRO A 22 -4.80 28.11 44.42
C PRO A 22 -3.53 28.94 44.16
N SER A 23 -2.77 29.17 45.23
CA SER A 23 -1.48 29.86 45.23
C SER A 23 -0.41 29.07 44.47
N ASP A 24 0.40 29.81 43.70
CA ASP A 24 1.46 29.29 42.82
C ASP A 24 2.50 28.45 43.59
N PRO A 25 2.81 27.21 43.15
CA PRO A 25 3.88 26.43 43.73
C PRO A 25 5.25 26.90 43.23
N SER A 26 6.15 27.21 44.17
CA SER A 26 7.56 27.52 43.90
C SER A 26 8.21 26.44 43.02
N PRO A 27 9.06 26.83 42.04
CA PRO A 27 9.64 25.88 41.10
C PRO A 27 10.56 24.88 41.81
N PRO A 28 10.52 23.59 41.43
CA PRO A 28 11.39 22.59 42.02
C PRO A 28 12.85 22.91 41.68
N ILE A 29 13.70 22.88 42.70
CA ILE A 29 15.16 22.96 42.57
C ILE A 29 15.62 21.68 41.86
N VAL A 30 15.69 21.73 40.53
CA VAL A 30 16.17 20.60 39.73
C VAL A 30 17.68 20.55 39.87
N ASP A 31 18.17 19.48 40.51
CA ASP A 31 19.58 19.20 40.73
C ASP A 31 20.40 19.37 39.44
N SER A 32 21.35 20.30 39.46
CA SER A 32 22.17 20.70 38.31
C SER A 32 22.85 19.51 37.60
N ALA A 33 23.13 18.44 38.35
CA ALA A 33 23.67 17.19 37.83
C ALA A 33 22.70 16.46 36.87
N VAL A 34 21.40 16.52 37.13
CA VAL A 34 20.36 15.89 36.28
C VAL A 34 20.26 16.63 34.94
N LYS A 35 20.35 17.97 34.96
CA LYS A 35 20.33 18.81 33.76
C LYS A 35 21.56 18.53 32.87
N ALA A 36 22.74 18.44 33.47
CA ALA A 36 23.98 18.12 32.75
C ALA A 36 23.93 16.72 32.09
N LYS A 37 23.36 15.73 32.79
CA LYS A 37 23.22 14.36 32.26
C LYS A 37 22.21 14.29 31.10
N ALA A 38 21.13 15.08 31.16
CA ALA A 38 20.15 15.20 30.08
C ALA A 38 20.76 15.85 28.83
N GLU A 39 21.56 16.90 28.99
CA GLU A 39 22.25 17.58 27.89
C GLU A 39 23.30 16.68 27.21
N ALA A 40 24.10 15.95 27.99
CA ALA A 40 25.06 14.99 27.45
C ALA A 40 24.36 13.88 26.63
N ARG A 41 23.20 13.39 27.10
CA ARG A 41 22.40 12.41 26.38
C ARG A 41 21.83 12.98 25.07
N ARG A 42 21.36 14.23 25.08
CA ARG A 42 20.87 14.94 23.89
C ARG A 42 21.99 15.12 22.85
N ALA A 43 23.18 15.54 23.27
CA ALA A 43 24.33 15.73 22.39
C ALA A 43 24.81 14.41 21.74
N ARG A 44 24.75 13.30 22.47
CA ARG A 44 25.05 11.96 21.92
C ARG A 44 24.03 11.53 20.86
N LEU A 45 22.75 11.83 21.10
CA LEU A 45 21.66 11.50 20.17
C LEU A 45 21.77 12.28 18.86
N LEU A 46 22.13 13.57 18.93
CA LEU A 46 22.35 14.42 17.75
C LEU A 46 23.54 13.93 16.91
N ARG A 47 24.66 13.54 17.53
CA ARG A 47 25.81 12.95 16.82
C ARG A 47 25.47 11.64 16.11
N ASN A 48 24.67 10.78 16.74
CA ASN A 48 24.23 9.54 16.12
C ASN A 48 23.29 9.79 14.93
N LEU A 49 22.40 10.79 15.03
CA LEU A 49 21.51 11.20 13.93
C LEU A 49 22.30 11.77 12.74
N GLN A 50 23.30 12.62 12.99
CA GLN A 50 24.16 13.16 11.94
C GLN A 50 24.95 12.05 11.22
N SER A 51 25.63 11.17 11.96
CA SER A 51 26.37 10.06 11.34
C SER A 51 25.49 9.08 10.55
N GLY A 52 24.23 8.88 10.97
CA GLY A 52 23.25 8.10 10.20
C GLY A 52 22.83 8.80 8.90
N ASN A 53 22.63 10.12 8.93
CA ASN A 53 22.30 10.91 7.75
C ASN A 53 23.45 10.97 6.75
N ASP A 54 24.70 11.08 7.24
CA ASP A 54 25.89 11.11 6.39
C ASP A 54 26.11 9.77 5.66
N LYS A 55 25.93 8.65 6.37
CA LYS A 55 25.96 7.31 5.74
C LYS A 55 24.87 7.14 4.68
N ARG A 56 23.66 7.66 4.93
CA ARG A 56 22.56 7.60 3.98
C ARG A 56 22.82 8.47 2.74
N ARG A 57 23.42 9.66 2.90
CA ARG A 57 23.86 10.51 1.79
C ARG A 57 24.92 9.82 0.93
N ALA A 58 25.94 9.23 1.55
CA ALA A 58 26.99 8.51 0.83
C ALA A 58 26.44 7.33 0.01
N LEU A 59 25.46 6.59 0.55
CA LEU A 59 24.78 5.50 -0.17
C LEU A 59 23.96 5.99 -1.38
N ILE A 60 23.30 7.15 -1.24
CA ILE A 60 22.54 7.78 -2.33
C ILE A 60 23.49 8.28 -3.44
N GLU A 61 24.61 8.88 -3.07
CA GLU A 61 25.63 9.34 -4.03
C GLU A 61 26.30 8.18 -4.76
N ALA A 62 26.64 7.10 -4.05
CA ALA A 62 27.16 5.88 -4.66
C ALA A 62 26.15 5.24 -5.64
N GLY A 63 24.86 5.24 -5.29
CA GLY A 63 23.80 4.77 -6.17
C GLY A 63 23.63 5.63 -7.43
N ARG A 64 23.74 6.96 -7.31
CA ARG A 64 23.70 7.90 -8.45
C ARG A 64 24.92 7.75 -9.37
N ALA A 65 26.11 7.50 -8.82
CA ALA A 65 27.31 7.28 -9.62
C ALA A 65 27.27 5.95 -10.41
N ALA A 66 26.54 4.95 -9.92
CA ALA A 66 26.37 3.65 -10.59
C ALA A 66 25.30 3.66 -11.69
N THR A 67 24.43 4.68 -11.75
CA THR A 67 23.41 4.81 -12.80
C THR A 67 23.82 5.89 -13.80
N ARG A 68 24.28 5.48 -14.99
CA ARG A 68 24.45 6.43 -16.10
C ARG A 68 23.11 7.14 -16.34
N PRO A 69 23.06 8.48 -16.43
CA PRO A 69 21.85 9.19 -16.76
C PRO A 69 21.45 8.80 -18.18
N ILE A 70 20.48 7.89 -18.29
CA ILE A 70 19.73 7.72 -19.52
C ILE A 70 18.92 9.01 -19.64
N ALA A 71 19.21 9.80 -20.68
CA ALA A 71 18.37 10.93 -21.04
C ALA A 71 16.96 10.38 -21.28
N LEU A 72 16.08 10.54 -20.29
CA LEU A 72 14.68 10.18 -20.44
C LEU A 72 14.12 11.12 -21.50
N PRO A 73 13.51 10.61 -22.59
CA PRO A 73 12.76 11.48 -23.47
C PRO A 73 11.70 12.19 -22.62
N GLU A 74 11.48 13.48 -22.88
CA GLU A 74 10.39 14.19 -22.22
C GLU A 74 9.11 13.36 -22.38
N PRO A 75 8.37 13.08 -21.29
CA PRO A 75 7.11 12.37 -21.42
C PRO A 75 6.26 13.16 -22.41
N PRO A 76 5.63 12.52 -23.41
CA PRO A 76 4.78 13.25 -24.32
C PRO A 76 3.75 13.98 -23.47
N VAL A 77 3.76 15.32 -23.57
CA VAL A 77 2.74 16.23 -23.01
C VAL A 77 1.44 16.05 -23.80
N GLN A 78 1.03 14.81 -24.02
CA GLN A 78 -0.32 14.48 -24.44
C GLN A 78 -1.20 14.57 -23.19
N SER A 79 -1.50 15.84 -22.90
CA SER A 79 -2.48 16.42 -21.99
C SER A 79 -3.04 15.51 -20.91
N ALA A 80 -2.66 15.77 -19.66
CA ALA A 80 -3.38 15.28 -18.50
C ALA A 80 -4.89 15.57 -18.52
N GLU A 81 -5.34 16.53 -19.35
CA GLU A 81 -6.75 16.80 -19.66
C GLU A 81 -7.45 15.68 -20.46
N ARG A 82 -6.74 14.93 -21.32
CA ARG A 82 -7.28 13.71 -21.95
C ARG A 82 -7.48 12.60 -20.92
N LEU A 83 -6.50 12.44 -20.03
CA LEU A 83 -6.50 11.44 -18.94
C LEU A 83 -7.62 11.71 -17.91
N ALA A 84 -7.94 12.98 -17.64
CA ALA A 84 -8.93 13.43 -16.66
C ALA A 84 -10.37 12.88 -16.83
N GLY A 85 -10.74 12.50 -18.06
CA GLY A 85 -12.07 11.97 -18.38
C GLY A 85 -12.09 10.48 -18.72
N GLU A 86 -10.92 9.84 -18.80
CA GLU A 86 -10.78 8.47 -19.31
C GLU A 86 -10.31 7.47 -18.25
N ASP A 87 -9.78 7.96 -17.13
CA ASP A 87 -9.00 7.11 -16.22
C ASP A 87 -9.78 6.56 -15.03
N PHE A 88 -9.81 5.24 -14.97
CA PHE A 88 -9.97 4.48 -13.74
C PHE A 88 -8.58 3.99 -13.31
N VAL A 89 -7.95 4.74 -12.40
CA VAL A 89 -6.56 4.51 -11.96
C VAL A 89 -6.56 3.70 -10.68
N TRP A 90 -5.69 2.71 -10.59
CA TRP A 90 -5.55 1.91 -9.39
C TRP A 90 -4.11 1.93 -8.85
N VAL A 91 -3.95 2.01 -7.52
CA VAL A 91 -2.64 1.97 -6.85
C VAL A 91 -2.59 0.79 -5.86
N MET A 92 -1.69 -0.17 -6.09
CA MET A 92 -1.58 -1.42 -5.31
C MET A 92 -0.27 -1.49 -4.48
N LEU A 93 -0.33 -2.00 -3.25
CA LEU A 93 0.85 -2.60 -2.59
C LEU A 93 0.55 -4.07 -2.33
N PRO A 94 1.55 -4.87 -1.97
CA PRO A 94 1.29 -6.05 -1.18
C PRO A 94 1.21 -5.81 0.33
N ARG A 95 0.57 -6.78 0.98
CA ARG A 95 0.66 -7.03 2.42
C ARG A 95 2.05 -7.56 2.79
N ARG A 96 2.70 -7.02 3.83
CA ARG A 96 3.86 -7.70 4.43
C ARG A 96 3.32 -8.90 5.22
N VAL A 97 3.75 -10.12 4.90
CA VAL A 97 3.59 -11.25 5.82
C VAL A 97 4.56 -11.01 6.97
N ALA A 98 4.06 -11.00 8.20
CA ALA A 98 4.92 -10.93 9.37
C ALA A 98 5.62 -12.29 9.53
N GLY A 99 6.93 -12.32 9.32
CA GLY A 99 7.81 -13.44 9.67
C GLY A 99 8.00 -14.48 8.57
N GLU A 100 9.17 -14.44 7.92
CA GLU A 100 9.83 -15.66 7.46
C GLU A 100 11.21 -15.67 8.12
N VAL A 101 11.39 -16.63 9.03
CA VAL A 101 12.69 -17.04 9.54
C VAL A 101 13.30 -17.90 8.43
N ALA A 102 14.44 -17.48 7.90
CA ALA A 102 15.23 -18.29 6.99
C ALA A 102 15.70 -19.56 7.71
N GLY A 103 14.98 -20.66 7.51
CA GLY A 103 15.43 -22.00 7.89
C GLY A 103 16.36 -22.55 6.81
N VAL A 104 17.64 -22.68 7.14
CA VAL A 104 18.63 -23.40 6.33
C VAL A 104 18.25 -24.87 6.32
N TYR A 105 17.77 -25.38 5.18
CA TYR A 105 17.69 -26.83 4.96
C TYR A 105 19.00 -27.27 4.30
N ALA A 106 19.87 -27.91 5.11
CA ALA A 106 20.95 -28.73 4.59
C ALA A 106 20.35 -30.07 4.10
N SER A 107 20.62 -30.41 2.84
CA SER A 107 20.26 -31.68 2.23
C SER A 107 21.03 -32.84 2.88
N ALA A 108 20.32 -33.84 3.41
CA ALA A 108 20.91 -35.11 3.79
C ALA A 108 21.01 -36.04 2.57
N PRO A 109 22.09 -36.83 2.41
CA PRO A 109 22.22 -37.79 1.30
C PRO A 109 21.34 -39.03 1.53
N ALA A 110 20.89 -39.63 0.42
CA ALA A 110 20.03 -40.80 0.37
C ALA A 110 20.72 -42.08 0.91
N PRO A 111 19.99 -43.01 1.56
CA PRO A 111 20.55 -44.27 2.01
C PRO A 111 20.69 -45.30 0.87
N THR A 112 21.82 -45.99 0.85
CA THR A 112 22.12 -47.16 0.00
C THR A 112 21.31 -48.38 0.44
N PRO A 113 20.87 -49.26 -0.48
CA PRO A 113 20.11 -50.46 -0.13
C PRO A 113 20.99 -51.52 0.57
N PRO A 114 20.43 -52.31 1.51
CA PRO A 114 21.17 -53.38 2.17
C PRO A 114 21.29 -54.64 1.29
N ALA A 115 22.41 -55.35 1.45
CA ALA A 115 22.71 -56.65 0.85
C ALA A 115 21.87 -57.80 1.48
N PRO A 116 21.66 -58.93 0.76
CA PRO A 116 20.79 -60.01 1.22
C PRO A 116 21.32 -60.77 2.44
N GLN A 117 20.40 -61.09 3.36
CA GLN A 117 20.63 -61.72 4.65
C GLN A 117 20.83 -63.24 4.53
N THR A 118 21.86 -63.79 5.18
CA THR A 118 21.97 -65.20 5.53
C THR A 118 21.33 -65.47 6.89
N TYR A 119 20.38 -66.39 6.94
CA TYR A 119 19.69 -66.83 8.16
C TYR A 119 20.61 -67.70 9.04
N TYR A 120 20.90 -67.26 10.26
CA TYR A 120 21.34 -68.11 11.37
C TYR A 120 20.27 -68.10 12.47
N ALA A 121 20.02 -69.26 13.07
CA ALA A 121 19.06 -69.43 14.15
C ALA A 121 19.49 -68.63 15.41
N PRO A 122 18.57 -67.94 16.10
CA PRO A 122 18.92 -67.09 17.24
C PRO A 122 19.21 -67.91 18.51
N ALA A 123 20.31 -67.56 19.19
CA ALA A 123 20.61 -67.99 20.55
C ALA A 123 19.62 -67.35 21.56
N PRO A 124 19.34 -68.00 22.70
CA PRO A 124 18.39 -67.49 23.70
C PRO A 124 18.84 -66.15 24.30
N ALA A 125 17.89 -65.23 24.42
CA ALA A 125 18.13 -63.85 24.84
C ALA A 125 18.59 -63.75 26.31
N PRO A 126 19.58 -62.89 26.63
CA PRO A 126 19.96 -62.59 28.00
C PRO A 126 18.88 -61.75 28.71
N ALA A 127 18.76 -61.95 30.03
CA ALA A 127 17.79 -61.27 30.89
C ALA A 127 17.96 -59.74 30.87
N PRO A 128 16.87 -58.96 30.94
CA PRO A 128 16.92 -57.51 30.86
C PRO A 128 17.61 -56.88 32.09
N PRO A 129 18.42 -55.82 31.91
CA PRO A 129 19.01 -55.08 33.03
C PRO A 129 17.94 -54.29 33.81
N PRO A 130 18.19 -54.00 35.10
CA PRO A 130 17.27 -53.24 35.94
C PRO A 130 17.09 -51.80 35.43
N PRO A 131 15.92 -51.17 35.66
CA PRO A 131 15.59 -49.86 35.11
C PRO A 131 16.50 -48.76 35.67
N THR A 132 17.32 -48.19 34.79
CA THR A 132 18.07 -46.95 35.04
C THR A 132 17.11 -45.75 35.19
N SER A 133 17.49 -44.85 36.10
CA SER A 133 16.82 -43.63 36.54
C SER A 133 15.98 -42.90 35.48
N VAL A 134 14.76 -42.53 35.88
CA VAL A 134 13.80 -41.71 35.12
C VAL A 134 14.49 -40.45 34.57
N PRO A 135 14.47 -40.20 33.25
CA PRO A 135 15.01 -38.97 32.70
C PRO A 135 14.18 -37.76 33.18
N PRO A 136 14.81 -36.61 33.48
CA PRO A 136 14.08 -35.43 33.91
C PRO A 136 13.06 -35.02 32.85
N ALA A 137 11.84 -34.70 33.30
CA ALA A 137 10.76 -34.28 32.44
C ALA A 137 11.20 -33.10 31.53
N PRO A 138 10.81 -33.08 30.24
CA PRO A 138 11.24 -32.05 29.32
C PRO A 138 10.80 -30.68 29.86
N GLN A 139 11.78 -29.82 30.17
CA GLN A 139 11.53 -28.43 30.51
C GLN A 139 10.77 -27.79 29.34
N ARG A 140 9.50 -27.45 29.56
CA ARG A 140 8.71 -26.67 28.61
C ARG A 140 9.31 -25.27 28.54
N TYR A 141 10.16 -25.04 27.54
CA TYR A 141 10.62 -23.69 27.21
C TYR A 141 9.41 -22.86 26.80
N TYR A 142 9.01 -21.94 27.67
CA TYR A 142 8.01 -20.93 27.35
C TYR A 142 8.65 -19.96 26.36
N MET A 143 8.49 -20.21 25.06
CA MET A 143 8.80 -19.19 24.06
C MET A 143 7.75 -18.10 24.19
N PRO A 144 8.13 -16.85 24.55
CA PRO A 144 7.18 -15.75 24.51
C PRO A 144 6.61 -15.65 23.09
N PRO A 145 5.30 -15.37 22.94
CA PRO A 145 4.69 -15.25 21.62
C PRO A 145 5.46 -14.21 20.79
N PRO A 146 5.66 -14.44 19.48
CA PRO A 146 6.38 -13.50 18.63
C PRO A 146 5.71 -12.13 18.75
N VAL A 147 6.47 -11.13 19.18
CA VAL A 147 6.03 -9.73 19.18
C VAL A 147 5.88 -9.32 17.71
N VAL A 148 4.66 -9.43 17.18
CA VAL A 148 4.30 -8.94 15.86
C VAL A 148 4.34 -7.41 15.93
N ARG A 149 5.51 -6.82 15.67
CA ARG A 149 5.61 -5.39 15.39
C ARG A 149 4.88 -5.14 14.07
N HIS A 150 3.69 -4.55 14.16
CA HIS A 150 2.99 -4.00 13.00
C HIS A 150 3.82 -2.83 12.48
N VAL A 151 4.73 -3.09 11.55
CA VAL A 151 5.43 -2.01 10.84
C VAL A 151 4.39 -1.39 9.91
N PRO A 152 4.11 -0.08 10.01
CA PRO A 152 3.15 0.57 9.14
C PRO A 152 3.50 0.33 7.68
N ASN A 153 2.48 0.37 6.82
CA ASN A 153 2.55 -0.04 5.43
C ASN A 153 3.31 1.02 4.58
N ILE A 154 4.63 1.10 4.75
CA ILE A 154 5.52 2.13 4.18
C ILE A 154 5.92 1.73 2.75
N ARG A 155 5.01 1.84 1.78
CA ARG A 155 5.40 1.78 0.36
C ARG A 155 4.87 2.93 -0.49
N GLY A 156 4.20 3.91 0.11
CA GLY A 156 3.98 5.20 -0.54
C GLY A 156 2.85 5.23 -1.58
N LYS A 157 1.76 4.47 -1.42
CA LYS A 157 0.57 4.61 -2.30
C LYS A 157 -0.09 5.96 -2.18
N THR A 158 -0.46 6.30 -0.94
CA THR A 158 -1.07 7.60 -0.63
C THR A 158 -0.09 8.72 -0.93
N SER A 159 1.22 8.46 -0.81
CA SER A 159 2.27 9.39 -1.26
C SER A 159 2.31 9.54 -2.79
N LEU A 160 2.17 8.45 -3.55
CA LEU A 160 2.09 8.49 -5.02
C LEU A 160 0.83 9.21 -5.49
N SER A 161 -0.34 8.89 -4.93
CA SER A 161 -1.59 9.59 -5.28
C SER A 161 -1.51 11.08 -4.94
N THR A 162 -0.96 11.42 -3.77
CA THR A 162 -0.68 12.82 -3.39
C THR A 162 0.29 13.48 -4.36
N ALA A 163 1.38 12.81 -4.74
CA ALA A 163 2.34 13.36 -5.70
C ALA A 163 1.68 13.61 -7.06
N LEU A 164 0.93 12.64 -7.58
CA LEU A 164 0.20 12.77 -8.84
C LEU A 164 -0.77 13.97 -8.85
N LEU A 165 -1.43 14.27 -7.72
CA LEU A 165 -2.39 15.36 -7.60
C LEU A 165 -1.77 16.72 -7.28
N CYS A 166 -0.71 16.75 -6.48
CA CYS A 166 -0.23 17.99 -5.88
C CYS A 166 1.11 18.45 -6.46
N GLN A 167 1.87 17.59 -7.13
CA GLN A 167 3.18 17.93 -7.64
C GLN A 167 3.10 19.05 -8.69
N ALA A 168 3.96 20.05 -8.52
CA ALA A 168 4.02 21.21 -9.40
C ALA A 168 4.75 20.90 -10.72
N SER A 169 5.82 20.10 -10.65
CA SER A 169 6.66 19.78 -11.80
C SER A 169 7.26 18.37 -11.68
N PRO A 170 7.09 17.51 -12.71
CA PRO A 170 6.14 17.69 -13.80
C PRO A 170 4.71 17.75 -13.27
N ARG A 171 3.88 18.59 -13.91
CA ARG A 171 2.46 18.69 -13.61
C ARG A 171 1.75 17.49 -14.22
N VAL A 172 1.32 16.54 -13.37
CA VAL A 172 0.54 15.38 -13.82
C VAL A 172 -0.94 15.70 -13.71
N TYR A 173 -1.57 15.57 -12.53
CA TYR A 173 -3.01 15.84 -12.36
C TYR A 173 -3.33 17.12 -11.58
N ARG A 174 -2.32 17.93 -11.22
CA ARG A 174 -2.57 19.16 -10.47
C ARG A 174 -3.49 20.09 -11.27
N GLY A 175 -4.57 20.55 -10.66
CA GLY A 175 -5.54 21.47 -11.28
C GLY A 175 -6.27 20.90 -12.50
N VAL A 176 -6.29 19.57 -12.65
CA VAL A 176 -7.06 18.87 -13.70
C VAL A 176 -8.52 18.63 -13.26
N PHE A 177 -8.72 18.47 -11.95
CA PHE A 177 -10.02 18.21 -11.34
C PHE A 177 -10.52 19.43 -10.57
N GLU A 178 -11.74 19.88 -10.88
CA GLU A 178 -12.46 20.91 -10.12
C GLU A 178 -12.98 20.35 -8.80
N HIS A 179 -13.30 19.05 -8.77
CA HIS A 179 -13.81 18.38 -7.58
C HIS A 179 -13.02 17.12 -7.27
N VAL A 180 -12.58 16.98 -6.02
CA VAL A 180 -11.97 15.76 -5.51
C VAL A 180 -12.81 15.29 -4.33
N HIS A 181 -13.39 14.10 -4.40
CA HIS A 181 -14.04 13.41 -3.29
C HIS A 181 -13.07 12.36 -2.74
N LEU A 182 -12.75 12.44 -1.45
CA LEU A 182 -11.86 11.54 -0.76
C LEU A 182 -12.67 10.64 0.17
N VAL A 183 -12.66 9.33 -0.08
CA VAL A 183 -13.28 8.31 0.75
C VAL A 183 -12.16 7.56 1.46
N ILE A 184 -12.02 7.78 2.77
CA ILE A 184 -10.92 7.25 3.58
C ILE A 184 -11.37 7.03 5.03
N PRO A 185 -11.03 5.91 5.69
CA PRO A 185 -11.39 5.71 7.10
C PRO A 185 -10.88 6.87 7.98
N GLN A 186 -11.66 7.26 8.99
CA GLN A 186 -11.32 8.36 9.91
C GLN A 186 -9.92 8.17 10.52
N ALA A 187 -9.61 6.96 10.98
CA ALA A 187 -8.32 6.64 11.60
C ALA A 187 -7.16 6.85 10.61
N SER A 188 -7.32 6.41 9.36
CA SER A 188 -6.32 6.59 8.30
C SER A 188 -6.15 8.07 7.95
N PHE A 189 -7.23 8.84 7.86
CA PHE A 189 -7.18 10.28 7.62
C PHE A 189 -6.41 11.04 8.71
N LEU A 190 -6.73 10.78 9.97
CA LEU A 190 -6.06 11.43 11.12
C LEU A 190 -4.57 11.05 11.23
N SER A 191 -4.19 9.89 10.71
CA SER A 191 -2.79 9.43 10.71
C SER A 191 -1.92 10.10 9.64
N MET A 192 -2.51 10.79 8.66
CA MET A 192 -1.77 11.45 7.58
C MET A 192 -1.10 12.74 8.08
N THR A 193 0.19 12.66 8.41
CA THR A 193 1.00 13.85 8.69
C THR A 193 1.16 14.68 7.42
N ASN A 194 0.93 16.00 7.49
CA ASN A 194 0.98 16.93 6.35
C ASN A 194 0.10 16.50 5.17
N SER A 195 -1.13 16.05 5.47
CA SER A 195 -2.09 15.69 4.44
C SER A 195 -2.35 16.87 3.49
N PRO A 196 -2.25 16.69 2.17
CA PRO A 196 -2.68 17.72 1.20
C PRO A 196 -4.20 18.00 1.31
N PHE A 197 -4.93 17.13 2.02
CA PHE A 197 -6.36 17.23 2.26
C PHE A 197 -6.71 17.88 3.60
N ALA A 198 -5.74 18.38 4.37
CA ALA A 198 -5.99 18.99 5.68
C ALA A 198 -6.94 20.20 5.63
N HIS A 199 -6.92 20.94 4.52
CA HIS A 199 -7.80 22.09 4.27
C HIS A 199 -8.85 21.81 3.20
N HIS A 200 -9.10 20.52 2.88
CA HIS A 200 -10.08 20.14 1.88
C HIS A 200 -11.51 20.36 2.39
N ASP A 201 -12.46 20.61 1.49
CA ASP A 201 -13.87 20.79 1.87
C ASP A 201 -14.36 19.55 2.64
N PRO A 202 -14.80 19.69 3.91
CA PRO A 202 -15.23 18.56 4.73
C PRO A 202 -16.37 17.76 4.10
N ARG A 203 -17.22 18.39 3.28
CA ARG A 203 -18.33 17.71 2.57
C ARG A 203 -17.85 16.79 1.44
N LYS A 204 -16.57 16.90 1.07
CA LYS A 204 -15.91 16.06 0.06
C LYS A 204 -14.99 15.01 0.70
N VAL A 205 -14.90 14.96 2.03
CA VAL A 205 -14.16 13.92 2.77
C VAL A 205 -15.19 13.00 3.44
N HIS A 206 -15.15 11.73 3.07
CA HIS A 206 -16.11 10.72 3.50
C HIS A 206 -15.39 9.63 4.28
N HIS A 207 -15.90 9.30 5.46
CA HIS A 207 -15.30 8.32 6.37
C HIS A 207 -16.00 6.96 6.37
N THR A 208 -17.02 6.79 5.52
CA THR A 208 -17.68 5.52 5.22
C THR A 208 -17.64 5.27 3.71
N PHE A 209 -17.68 4.00 3.32
CA PHE A 209 -17.80 3.60 1.92
C PHE A 209 -18.89 2.54 1.80
N ASP A 210 -20.06 2.99 1.37
CA ASP A 210 -21.31 2.23 1.30
C ASP A 210 -22.14 2.65 0.08
N ALA A 211 -23.18 1.86 -0.23
CA ALA A 211 -24.05 2.13 -1.37
C ALA A 211 -24.80 3.48 -1.25
N PRO A 212 -25.33 3.89 -0.07
CA PRO A 212 -25.94 5.20 0.11
C PRO A 212 -25.04 6.38 -0.29
N LEU A 213 -23.75 6.35 0.07
CA LEU A 213 -22.80 7.38 -0.34
C LEU A 213 -22.72 7.50 -1.88
N LEU A 214 -22.56 6.38 -2.58
CA LEU A 214 -22.48 6.40 -4.05
C LEU A 214 -23.81 6.84 -4.68
N ALA A 215 -24.95 6.43 -4.11
CA ALA A 215 -26.25 6.90 -4.54
C ALA A 215 -26.39 8.43 -4.38
N ALA A 216 -25.93 8.99 -3.26
CA ALA A 216 -25.95 10.43 -3.01
C ALA A 216 -25.00 11.22 -3.92
N LEU A 217 -23.86 10.64 -4.31
CA LEU A 217 -22.93 11.27 -5.26
C LEU A 217 -23.46 11.28 -6.70
N THR A 218 -24.30 10.32 -7.07
CA THR A 218 -24.83 10.18 -8.45
C THR A 218 -25.46 11.47 -9.00
N PRO A 219 -26.47 12.08 -8.36
CA PRO A 219 -27.10 13.30 -8.88
C PRO A 219 -26.11 14.48 -8.94
N ILE A 220 -25.16 14.56 -8.01
CA ILE A 220 -24.13 15.61 -7.99
C ILE A 220 -23.22 15.48 -9.23
N LEU A 221 -22.78 14.26 -9.54
CA LEU A 221 -21.94 13.99 -10.70
C LEU A 221 -22.69 14.27 -12.01
N GLU A 222 -23.96 13.85 -12.11
CA GLU A 222 -24.79 14.11 -13.28
C GLU A 222 -25.02 15.61 -13.51
N GLN A 223 -25.27 16.37 -12.43
CA GLN A 223 -25.43 17.83 -12.51
C GLN A 223 -24.15 18.51 -13.02
N ARG A 224 -22.98 18.12 -12.50
CA ARG A 224 -21.69 18.68 -12.91
C ARG A 224 -21.32 18.34 -14.36
N ALA A 225 -21.61 17.12 -14.78
CA ALA A 225 -21.36 16.69 -16.16
C ALA A 225 -22.24 17.43 -17.18
N ARG A 226 -23.44 17.85 -16.77
CA ARG A 226 -24.41 18.60 -17.60
C ARG A 226 -24.33 20.12 -17.43
N ALA A 227 -23.45 20.61 -16.57
CA ALA A 227 -23.29 22.05 -16.36
C ALA A 227 -22.87 22.75 -17.67
N ARG A 228 -23.19 24.04 -17.80
CA ARG A 228 -22.81 24.87 -18.96
C ARG A 228 -21.31 24.77 -19.27
N ARG A 229 -20.50 24.70 -18.21
CA ARG A 229 -19.10 24.29 -18.27
C ARG A 229 -18.97 22.97 -17.51
N PRO A 230 -18.85 21.83 -18.21
CA PRO A 230 -18.73 20.54 -17.55
C PRO A 230 -17.47 20.48 -16.68
N GLU A 231 -17.60 19.96 -15.47
CA GLU A 231 -16.54 19.89 -14.47
C GLU A 231 -16.02 18.46 -14.31
N ASN A 232 -14.71 18.28 -14.19
CA ASN A 232 -14.08 17.00 -13.91
C ASN A 232 -14.12 16.71 -12.41
N THR A 233 -14.60 15.52 -12.06
CA THR A 233 -14.61 15.03 -10.69
C THR A 233 -13.67 13.85 -10.54
N LEU A 234 -12.89 13.82 -9.46
CA LEU A 234 -12.09 12.69 -9.03
C LEU A 234 -12.70 12.09 -7.76
N LEU A 235 -12.92 10.77 -7.75
CA LEU A 235 -13.28 10.00 -6.57
C LEU A 235 -12.10 9.13 -6.14
N ILE A 236 -11.49 9.43 -5.00
CA ILE A 236 -10.38 8.66 -4.41
C ILE A 236 -10.97 7.78 -3.32
N ILE A 237 -10.72 6.47 -3.38
CA ILE A 237 -11.16 5.50 -2.37
C ILE A 237 -9.91 4.83 -1.82
N ASP A 238 -9.53 5.17 -0.58
CA ASP A 238 -8.37 4.63 0.11
C ASP A 238 -8.79 3.70 1.25
N ASP A 239 -8.12 2.55 1.35
CA ASP A 239 -8.25 1.55 2.42
C ASP A 239 -9.66 0.94 2.61
N PHE A 240 -10.52 1.01 1.59
CA PHE A 240 -11.88 0.46 1.61
C PHE A 240 -12.12 -0.73 0.67
N ALA A 241 -11.06 -1.35 0.13
CA ALA A 241 -11.18 -2.46 -0.80
C ALA A 241 -11.99 -3.65 -0.23
N ALA A 242 -11.96 -3.86 1.09
CA ALA A 242 -12.72 -4.92 1.75
C ALA A 242 -14.25 -4.74 1.65
N ASN A 243 -14.73 -3.49 1.55
CA ASN A 243 -16.16 -3.17 1.47
C ASN A 243 -16.76 -3.63 0.13
N LEU A 244 -15.94 -3.82 -0.92
CA LEU A 244 -16.39 -4.27 -2.25
C LEU A 244 -16.94 -5.72 -2.28
N LYS A 245 -16.93 -6.41 -1.14
CA LYS A 245 -17.68 -7.66 -0.95
C LYS A 245 -19.19 -7.43 -1.01
N ASP A 246 -19.66 -6.28 -0.53
CA ASP A 246 -21.05 -5.87 -0.63
C ASP A 246 -21.45 -5.73 -2.11
N ALA A 247 -22.51 -6.45 -2.51
CA ALA A 247 -22.90 -6.56 -3.91
C ALA A 247 -23.52 -5.27 -4.45
N GLU A 248 -24.30 -4.55 -3.63
CA GLU A 248 -24.97 -3.32 -4.03
C GLU A 248 -23.95 -2.18 -4.18
N LEU A 249 -23.06 -2.01 -3.19
CA LEU A 249 -21.94 -1.07 -3.27
C LEU A 249 -21.08 -1.34 -4.51
N ARG A 250 -20.72 -2.60 -4.75
CA ARG A 250 -19.94 -3.00 -5.92
C ARG A 250 -20.67 -2.64 -7.22
N LYS A 251 -21.97 -2.93 -7.32
CA LYS A 251 -22.80 -2.60 -8.49
C LYS A 251 -22.82 -1.10 -8.77
N HIS A 252 -22.95 -0.27 -7.72
CA HIS A 252 -22.89 1.18 -7.85
C HIS A 252 -21.51 1.67 -8.33
N LEU A 253 -20.43 1.14 -7.76
CA LEU A 253 -19.07 1.50 -8.17
C LEU A 253 -18.79 1.08 -9.63
N GLU A 254 -19.21 -0.12 -10.02
CA GLU A 254 -19.04 -0.61 -11.40
C GLU A 254 -19.87 0.22 -12.38
N ARG A 255 -21.06 0.68 -11.98
CA ARG A 255 -21.85 1.64 -12.76
C ARG A 255 -21.10 2.98 -12.93
N PHE A 256 -20.45 3.48 -11.87
CA PHE A 256 -19.60 4.68 -11.97
C PHE A 256 -18.45 4.46 -12.94
N ALA A 257 -17.72 3.35 -12.82
CA ALA A 257 -16.60 3.03 -13.69
C ALA A 257 -17.01 2.90 -15.17
N ASN A 258 -18.14 2.25 -15.46
CA ASN A 258 -18.66 2.10 -16.82
C ASN A 258 -19.16 3.42 -17.42
N ASN A 259 -19.79 4.29 -16.63
CA ASN A 259 -20.34 5.56 -17.10
C ASN A 259 -19.39 6.75 -16.90
N ARG A 260 -18.13 6.50 -16.52
CA ARG A 260 -17.19 7.53 -16.06
C ARG A 260 -16.97 8.67 -17.06
N ARG A 261 -16.94 8.36 -18.36
CA ARG A 261 -16.83 9.36 -19.45
C ARG A 261 -18.04 10.29 -19.52
N HIS A 262 -19.24 9.76 -19.32
CA HIS A 262 -20.49 10.54 -19.30
C HIS A 262 -20.60 11.39 -18.03
N LEU A 263 -20.06 10.90 -16.91
CA LEU A 263 -20.06 11.60 -15.62
C LEU A 263 -18.87 12.54 -15.43
N ARG A 264 -17.93 12.60 -16.39
CA ARG A 264 -16.62 13.27 -16.25
C ARG A 264 -15.93 12.91 -14.94
N LEU A 265 -16.01 11.62 -14.61
CA LEU A 265 -15.53 11.04 -13.37
C LEU A 265 -14.23 10.29 -13.64
N SER A 266 -13.20 10.60 -12.87
CA SER A 266 -12.07 9.71 -12.64
C SER A 266 -12.26 9.01 -11.30
N VAL A 267 -11.92 7.73 -11.23
CA VAL A 267 -11.98 6.98 -9.96
C VAL A 267 -10.61 6.40 -9.68
N TRP A 268 -10.09 6.74 -8.50
CA TRP A 268 -8.83 6.22 -7.99
C TRP A 268 -9.12 5.25 -6.86
N LEU A 269 -8.92 3.97 -7.12
CA LEU A 269 -8.99 2.95 -6.10
C LEU A 269 -7.59 2.72 -5.53
N ILE A 270 -7.45 2.69 -4.21
CA ILE A 270 -6.17 2.43 -3.53
C ILE A 270 -6.38 1.20 -2.65
N ALA A 271 -5.74 0.08 -3.01
CA ALA A 271 -5.99 -1.21 -2.34
C ALA A 271 -4.70 -1.86 -1.82
N GLN A 272 -4.83 -2.58 -0.71
CA GLN A 272 -3.74 -3.28 -0.03
C GLN A 272 -3.28 -4.58 -0.67
N THR A 273 -4.12 -5.18 -1.51
CA THR A 273 -3.79 -6.35 -2.32
C THR A 273 -4.65 -6.32 -3.58
N TYR A 274 -4.16 -6.94 -4.66
CA TYR A 274 -4.91 -7.08 -5.90
C TYR A 274 -6.19 -7.88 -5.72
N ARG A 275 -6.07 -9.00 -5.02
CA ARG A 275 -7.16 -9.94 -4.79
C ARG A 275 -8.23 -9.42 -3.82
N ALA A 276 -7.99 -8.29 -3.15
CA ALA A 276 -9.05 -7.61 -2.40
C ALA A 276 -10.11 -7.02 -3.33
N LEU A 277 -9.75 -6.75 -4.60
CA LEU A 277 -10.71 -6.31 -5.60
C LEU A 277 -11.45 -7.51 -6.20
N PRO A 278 -12.80 -7.48 -6.26
CA PRO A 278 -13.59 -8.46 -7.00
C PRO A 278 -13.17 -8.53 -8.47
N LEU A 279 -13.24 -9.72 -9.07
CA LEU A 279 -12.84 -9.94 -10.47
C LEU A 279 -13.59 -9.02 -11.45
N SER A 280 -14.88 -8.77 -11.22
CA SER A 280 -15.69 -7.87 -12.04
C SER A 280 -15.14 -6.44 -12.03
N THR A 281 -14.75 -5.94 -10.85
CA THR A 281 -14.14 -4.62 -10.70
C THR A 281 -12.75 -4.55 -11.34
N ARG A 282 -11.95 -5.62 -11.25
CA ARG A 282 -10.61 -5.70 -11.85
C ARG A 282 -10.64 -5.60 -13.39
N LYS A 283 -11.70 -6.08 -14.04
CA LYS A 283 -11.88 -5.97 -15.49
C LYS A 283 -12.15 -4.53 -15.97
N LEU A 284 -12.52 -3.62 -15.07
CA LEU A 284 -12.81 -2.21 -15.40
C LEU A 284 -11.58 -1.31 -15.26
N LEU A 285 -10.43 -1.87 -14.89
CA LEU A 285 -9.17 -1.14 -14.74
C LEU A 285 -8.69 -0.61 -16.09
N THR A 286 -8.33 0.66 -16.14
CA THR A 286 -7.66 1.28 -17.30
C THR A 286 -6.16 1.43 -17.08
N HIS A 287 -5.77 1.74 -15.85
CA HIS A 287 -4.39 1.95 -15.46
C HIS A 287 -4.14 1.32 -14.09
N ALA A 288 -2.97 0.72 -13.91
CA ALA A 288 -2.55 0.14 -12.65
C ALA A 288 -1.12 0.58 -12.28
N PHE A 289 -0.97 1.17 -11.10
CA PHE A 289 0.30 1.47 -10.45
C PHE A 289 0.59 0.37 -9.44
N LEU A 290 1.55 -0.48 -9.77
CA LEU A 290 1.88 -1.69 -9.03
C LEU A 290 3.19 -1.50 -8.29
N PHE A 291 3.15 -1.52 -6.96
CA PHE A 291 4.37 -1.68 -6.19
C PHE A 291 4.70 -3.16 -6.06
N ARG A 292 6.00 -3.47 -5.85
CA ARG A 292 6.49 -4.86 -5.80
C ARG A 292 5.62 -5.72 -4.88
N PRO A 293 4.86 -6.71 -5.40
CA PRO A 293 4.09 -7.64 -4.57
C PRO A 293 5.01 -8.49 -3.69
N SER A 294 4.52 -8.91 -2.52
CA SER A 294 5.24 -9.79 -1.59
C SER A 294 4.95 -11.26 -1.86
N ASN A 295 3.82 -11.55 -2.52
CA ASN A 295 3.29 -12.88 -2.69
C ASN A 295 3.34 -13.27 -4.18
N THR A 296 3.98 -14.40 -4.47
CA THR A 296 4.08 -14.96 -5.83
C THR A 296 2.71 -15.25 -6.43
N SER A 297 1.74 -15.68 -5.64
CA SER A 297 0.39 -15.95 -6.13
C SER A 297 -0.34 -14.67 -6.55
N GLU A 298 -0.10 -13.56 -5.85
CA GLU A 298 -0.63 -12.25 -6.24
C GLU A 298 0.00 -11.77 -7.55
N LEU A 299 1.32 -11.96 -7.69
CA LEU A 299 2.04 -11.67 -8.94
C LEU A 299 1.48 -12.47 -10.12
N GLU A 300 1.20 -13.75 -9.93
CA GLU A 300 0.62 -14.60 -10.97
C GLU A 300 -0.79 -14.15 -11.37
N SER A 301 -1.63 -13.74 -10.41
CA SER A 301 -2.95 -13.17 -10.70
C SER A 301 -2.86 -11.85 -11.48
N ILE A 302 -1.90 -10.99 -11.15
CA ILE A 302 -1.65 -9.74 -11.90
C ILE A 302 -1.25 -10.08 -13.33
N ARG A 303 -0.30 -11.00 -13.50
CA ARG A 303 0.20 -11.40 -14.81
C ARG A 303 -0.91 -11.96 -15.69
N SER A 304 -1.65 -12.94 -15.20
CA SER A 304 -2.66 -13.65 -16.00
C SER A 304 -3.86 -12.80 -16.35
N GLU A 305 -4.19 -11.78 -15.55
CA GLU A 305 -5.35 -10.92 -15.76
C GLU A 305 -5.02 -9.60 -16.45
N LEU A 306 -3.86 -9.00 -16.17
CA LEU A 306 -3.55 -7.63 -16.60
C LEU A 306 -2.49 -7.52 -17.68
N VAL A 307 -1.68 -8.55 -17.92
CA VAL A 307 -0.52 -8.41 -18.81
C VAL A 307 -0.57 -9.45 -19.93
N PRO A 308 -0.84 -9.03 -21.18
CA PRO A 308 -0.94 -9.94 -22.32
C PRO A 308 0.45 -10.30 -22.89
N ILE A 309 1.42 -10.64 -22.04
CA ILE A 309 2.74 -11.12 -22.44
C ILE A 309 3.03 -12.48 -21.83
N ASP A 310 3.94 -13.23 -22.44
CA ASP A 310 4.31 -14.54 -21.93
C ASP A 310 4.98 -14.43 -20.55
N LYS A 311 4.95 -15.54 -19.81
CA LYS A 311 5.44 -15.56 -18.43
C LYS A 311 6.93 -15.21 -18.32
N ARG A 312 7.77 -15.67 -19.26
CA ARG A 312 9.21 -15.43 -19.19
C ARG A 312 9.52 -13.94 -19.43
N MET A 313 8.86 -13.34 -20.42
CA MET A 313 8.97 -11.90 -20.68
C MET A 313 8.47 -11.08 -19.49
N PHE A 314 7.34 -11.46 -18.90
CA PHE A 314 6.83 -10.78 -17.70
C PHE A 314 7.79 -10.88 -16.52
N GLU A 315 8.40 -12.05 -16.27
CA GLU A 315 9.40 -12.23 -15.22
C GLU A 315 10.64 -11.35 -15.46
N ALA A 316 11.11 -11.25 -16.70
CA ALA A 316 12.22 -10.37 -17.07
C ALA A 316 11.87 -8.88 -16.84
N VAL A 317 10.70 -8.44 -17.27
CA VAL A 317 10.19 -7.08 -17.02
C VAL A 317 10.07 -6.82 -15.52
N PHE A 318 9.51 -7.76 -14.77
CA PHE A 318 9.33 -7.63 -13.34
C PHE A 318 10.67 -7.53 -12.59
N GLN A 319 11.68 -8.32 -12.99
CA GLN A 319 13.02 -8.23 -12.43
C GLN A 319 13.72 -6.92 -12.81
N HIS A 320 13.48 -6.40 -14.02
CA HIS A 320 13.98 -5.10 -14.45
C HIS A 320 13.37 -3.94 -13.66
N VAL A 321 12.05 -3.97 -13.42
CA VAL A 321 11.36 -2.93 -12.64
C VAL A 321 11.60 -3.09 -11.14
N PHE A 322 11.85 -4.30 -10.65
CA PHE A 322 12.09 -4.54 -9.22
C PHE A 322 13.34 -5.40 -9.00
N PRO A 323 14.54 -4.87 -9.28
CA PRO A 323 15.78 -5.59 -9.02
C PRO A 323 15.95 -5.86 -7.52
N PRO A 324 16.76 -6.86 -7.13
CA PRO A 324 17.14 -7.05 -5.74
C PRO A 324 17.73 -5.76 -5.15
N GLY A 325 17.23 -5.33 -3.99
CA GLY A 325 17.65 -4.07 -3.37
C GLY A 325 17.03 -2.79 -3.98
N ALA A 326 16.05 -2.91 -4.88
CA ALA A 326 15.30 -1.78 -5.41
C ALA A 326 14.70 -0.88 -4.33
N ASP A 327 14.50 0.39 -4.69
CA ASP A 327 13.78 1.38 -3.87
C ASP A 327 12.38 0.85 -3.51
N PRO A 328 12.00 0.82 -2.21
CA PRO A 328 10.66 0.42 -1.78
C PRO A 328 9.52 1.23 -2.42
N HIS A 329 9.82 2.43 -2.91
CA HIS A 329 8.89 3.31 -3.61
C HIS A 329 8.88 3.12 -5.14
N GLN A 330 9.64 2.15 -5.67
CA GLN A 330 9.55 1.79 -7.07
C GLN A 330 8.20 1.15 -7.37
N PHE A 331 7.64 1.50 -8.53
CA PHE A 331 6.38 0.97 -9.02
C PHE A 331 6.47 0.71 -10.52
N MET A 332 5.70 -0.27 -10.98
CA MET A 332 5.44 -0.59 -12.38
C MET A 332 4.09 0.00 -12.75
N THR A 333 4.01 0.70 -13.88
CA THR A 333 2.72 1.16 -14.40
C THR A 333 2.29 0.28 -15.56
N LEU A 334 1.03 -0.14 -15.55
CA LEU A 334 0.38 -0.87 -16.63
C LEU A 334 -0.71 0.03 -17.22
N ASP A 335 -0.69 0.18 -18.54
CA ASP A 335 -1.78 0.77 -19.31
C ASP A 335 -2.54 -0.37 -20.00
N MET A 336 -3.76 -0.61 -19.53
CA MET A 336 -4.61 -1.70 -20.02
C MET A 336 -5.21 -1.42 -21.39
N SER A 337 -5.25 -0.15 -21.80
CA SER A 337 -5.81 0.25 -23.09
C SER A 337 -4.84 0.02 -24.23
N SER A 338 -3.55 0.29 -23.99
CA SER A 338 -2.49 0.11 -24.99
C SER A 338 -1.67 -1.17 -24.79
N GLY A 339 -1.79 -1.83 -23.64
CA GLY A 339 -0.95 -2.96 -23.24
C GLY A 339 0.49 -2.56 -22.90
N HIS A 340 0.80 -1.26 -22.81
CA HIS A 340 2.13 -0.78 -22.50
C HIS A 340 2.48 -0.95 -21.02
N ILE A 341 3.75 -1.27 -20.77
CA ILE A 341 4.32 -1.40 -19.43
C ILE A 341 5.39 -0.32 -19.23
N TYR A 342 5.43 0.25 -18.04
CA TYR A 342 6.34 1.33 -17.69
C TYR A 342 7.10 1.00 -16.39
N ASN A 343 8.39 1.33 -16.36
CA ASN A 343 9.16 1.44 -15.14
C ASN A 343 8.94 2.85 -14.57
N ARG A 344 8.13 2.95 -13.51
CA ARG A 344 7.51 4.19 -13.08
C ARG A 344 6.74 4.84 -14.23
N PHE A 345 7.25 5.93 -14.79
CA PHE A 345 6.67 6.63 -15.93
C PHE A 345 7.44 6.39 -17.24
N ALA A 346 8.57 5.69 -17.21
CA ALA A 346 9.38 5.41 -18.40
C ALA A 346 8.88 4.15 -19.10
N ARG A 347 8.41 4.28 -20.35
CA ARG A 347 7.89 3.17 -21.14
C ARG A 347 8.98 2.13 -21.43
N ILE A 348 8.68 0.87 -21.18
CA ILE A 348 9.56 -0.25 -21.55
C ILE A 348 9.27 -0.63 -23.00
N ARG A 349 10.31 -0.76 -23.81
CA ARG A 349 10.24 -1.24 -25.18
C ARG A 349 10.76 -2.66 -25.23
N PHE A 350 10.05 -3.51 -25.95
CA PHE A 350 10.51 -4.85 -26.29
C PHE A 350 11.15 -4.75 -27.65
N ASP A 351 12.44 -5.06 -27.75
CA ASP A 351 13.04 -5.26 -29.06
C ASP A 351 12.35 -6.49 -29.67
N ALA A 352 11.87 -6.36 -30.90
CA ALA A 352 11.44 -7.53 -31.63
C ALA A 352 12.64 -8.50 -31.67
N PRO A 353 12.42 -9.83 -31.53
CA PRO A 353 13.48 -10.76 -31.86
C PRO A 353 14.00 -10.39 -33.25
N PRO A 354 15.33 -10.37 -33.47
CA PRO A 354 15.88 -10.06 -34.78
C PRO A 354 15.14 -10.93 -35.78
N ALA A 355 14.48 -10.30 -36.76
CA ALA A 355 13.74 -11.02 -37.79
C ALA A 355 14.66 -12.11 -38.31
N ASP A 356 14.23 -13.36 -38.21
CA ASP A 356 15.00 -14.53 -38.62
C ASP A 356 15.73 -14.17 -39.91
N GLN A 357 17.06 -14.11 -39.85
CA GLN A 357 17.83 -13.99 -41.08
C GLN A 357 17.37 -15.16 -41.95
N PRO A 358 16.88 -14.91 -43.18
CA PRO A 358 16.36 -15.97 -44.02
C PRO A 358 17.39 -17.08 -44.04
N GLY A 359 16.95 -18.27 -43.63
CA GLY A 359 17.82 -19.39 -43.30
C GLY A 359 18.93 -19.51 -44.32
N GLY A 360 20.18 -19.47 -43.84
CA GLY A 360 21.31 -19.83 -44.68
C GLY A 360 20.97 -21.15 -45.35
N GLU A 361 20.95 -21.12 -46.68
CA GLU A 361 20.86 -22.31 -47.50
C GLU A 361 21.85 -23.32 -46.92
N HIS A 362 21.32 -24.41 -46.37
CA HIS A 362 22.12 -25.60 -46.18
C HIS A 362 22.43 -26.10 -47.59
N ASP A 363 23.58 -25.69 -48.12
CA ASP A 363 24.20 -26.34 -49.26
C ASP A 363 24.54 -27.76 -48.83
N ASP A 364 23.62 -28.68 -49.08
CA ASP A 364 23.90 -30.11 -49.13
C ASP A 364 24.78 -30.35 -50.37
N ASN A 365 26.06 -30.62 -50.14
CA ASN A 365 27.00 -31.09 -51.15
C ASN A 365 27.78 -32.31 -50.64
#